data_AF-A0A090WT20-F1
#
_entry.id   AF-A0A090WT20-F1
#
_cell.length_a   1.000
_cell.length_b   1.000
_cell.length_c   1.000
_cell.angle_alpha   90.00
_cell.angle_beta   90.00
_cell.angle_gamma   90.00
#
_symmetry.space_group_name_H-M   'P 1'
#
loop_
_entity.id
_entity.type
_entity.pdbx_description
1 polymer ?
#
loop_
_entity_poly.entity_id
_entity_poly.type
_entity_poly.pdbx_seq_one_letter_code
_entity_poly.pdbx_strand_id
1 'polypeptide(L)'
;MGDMTLALRRSKVLCPEEAVNSLSRNNITSNAMKAEISGVGLDSKLLDNLLITDSNSKRKRLIYSCIKSIAYAKENKFKDSIKELEKLFNYKTDKLKGKRKALKYITLLLDKYDDYKSLSLLDFSNFIKVNLDNSISKVTGGRIKTFYESYSFHQLLLCVSIPEDLSLHKTIHKSKGGDEFNNVLLVLKEESDTEFLINSDLMQHEEQRINYVAVSRAKNRLFISVPTLSEEKQNVLNNLFDIEII
;
A
#
# COMPACT_ATOMS: atom_id res chain seq x y z
N MET A 1 14.80 -17.61 0.11
CA MET A 1 14.43 -16.18 0.01
C MET A 1 13.01 -16.05 0.54
N GLY A 2 12.79 -15.20 1.53
CA GLY A 2 11.49 -15.03 2.17
C GLY A 2 10.53 -14.23 1.30
N ASP A 3 9.44 -14.84 0.86
CA ASP A 3 8.32 -14.16 0.21
C ASP A 3 7.26 -13.84 1.27
N MET A 4 6.95 -12.56 1.44
CA MET A 4 5.97 -12.09 2.42
C MET A 4 4.56 -12.68 2.20
N THR A 5 4.20 -13.02 0.96
CA THR A 5 2.91 -13.65 0.64
C THR A 5 2.89 -15.12 1.05
N LEU A 6 4.01 -15.83 0.89
CA LEU A 6 4.17 -17.20 1.36
C LEU A 6 4.17 -17.25 2.88
N ALA A 7 4.87 -16.31 3.53
CA ALA A 7 4.84 -16.14 4.98
C ALA A 7 3.40 -15.91 5.48
N LEU A 8 2.64 -14.99 4.85
CA LEU A 8 1.24 -14.75 5.21
C LEU A 8 0.38 -16.01 5.07
N ARG A 9 0.48 -16.72 3.94
CA ARG A 9 -0.27 -17.96 3.72
C ARG A 9 0.07 -19.01 4.77
N ARG A 10 1.35 -19.17 5.10
CA ARG A 10 1.79 -20.10 6.12
C ARG A 10 1.29 -19.72 7.51
N SER A 11 1.37 -18.45 7.89
CA SER A 11 0.81 -17.96 9.16
C SER A 11 -0.69 -18.24 9.25
N LYS A 12 -1.46 -18.06 8.17
CA LYS A 12 -2.89 -18.41 8.13
C LYS A 12 -3.12 -19.92 8.34
N VAL A 13 -2.30 -20.78 7.73
CA VAL A 13 -2.38 -22.25 7.93
C VAL A 13 -2.09 -22.65 9.38
N LEU A 14 -1.15 -21.96 10.05
CA LEU A 14 -0.80 -22.20 11.45
C LEU A 14 -1.83 -21.60 12.44
N CYS A 15 -2.73 -20.73 11.96
CA CYS A 15 -3.77 -20.06 12.72
C CYS A 15 -5.15 -20.21 12.03
N PRO A 16 -5.69 -21.42 11.85
CA PRO A 16 -6.87 -21.65 11.01
C PRO A 16 -8.14 -20.95 11.51
N GLU A 17 -8.28 -20.77 12.82
CA GLU A 17 -9.47 -20.21 13.47
C GLU A 17 -9.30 -18.75 13.92
N GLU A 18 -8.12 -18.14 13.72
CA GLU A 18 -7.81 -16.81 14.22
C GLU A 18 -7.23 -15.91 13.11
N ALA A 19 -7.60 -14.63 13.13
CA ALA A 19 -7.06 -13.66 12.18
C ALA A 19 -5.56 -13.41 12.41
N VAL A 20 -4.80 -13.33 11.32
CA VAL A 20 -3.39 -12.90 11.30
C VAL A 20 -3.31 -11.46 10.82
N ASN A 21 -2.76 -10.59 11.66
CA ASN A 21 -2.55 -9.18 11.32
C ASN A 21 -1.12 -8.98 10.83
N SER A 22 -0.93 -8.39 9.65
CA SER A 22 0.42 -8.08 9.19
C SER A 22 0.79 -6.64 9.52
N LEU A 23 1.98 -6.45 10.08
CA LEU A 23 2.55 -5.13 10.36
C LEU A 23 3.77 -4.90 9.49
N SER A 24 3.83 -3.76 8.82
CA SER A 24 4.97 -3.34 8.00
C SER A 24 5.39 -1.90 8.28
N ARG A 25 6.63 -1.55 7.94
CA ARG A 25 7.14 -0.18 8.14
C ARG A 25 6.41 0.86 7.27
N ASN A 26 6.06 0.47 6.06
CA ASN A 26 5.64 1.35 4.96
C ASN A 26 4.32 0.89 4.32
N ASN A 27 3.54 1.87 3.85
CA ASN A 27 2.18 1.66 3.33
C ASN A 27 2.16 0.75 2.10
N ILE A 28 3.17 0.84 1.23
CA ILE A 28 3.20 0.07 -0.01
C ILE A 28 3.26 -1.44 0.25
N THR A 29 4.05 -1.86 1.24
CA THR A 29 4.12 -3.26 1.72
C THR A 29 2.78 -3.66 2.35
N SER A 30 2.19 -2.79 3.16
CA SER A 30 0.88 -3.00 3.77
C SER A 30 -0.19 -3.28 2.72
N ASN A 31 -0.25 -2.45 1.67
CA ASN A 31 -1.20 -2.58 0.57
C ASN A 31 -0.92 -3.82 -0.30
N ALA A 32 0.35 -4.15 -0.53
CA ALA A 32 0.73 -5.36 -1.27
C ALA A 32 0.31 -6.63 -0.51
N MET A 33 0.42 -6.64 0.82
CA MET A 33 -0.09 -7.72 1.66
C MET A 33 -1.61 -7.86 1.56
N LYS A 34 -2.37 -6.76 1.54
CA LYS A 34 -3.84 -6.81 1.29
C LYS A 34 -4.18 -7.41 -0.07
N ALA A 35 -3.40 -7.06 -1.08
CA ALA A 35 -3.57 -7.56 -2.43
C ALA A 35 -3.01 -8.98 -2.62
N GLU A 36 -2.33 -9.53 -1.60
CA GLU A 36 -1.58 -10.79 -1.64
C GLU A 36 -0.60 -10.87 -2.83
N ILE A 37 0.11 -9.77 -3.12
CA ILE A 37 1.10 -9.67 -4.19
C ILE A 37 2.50 -9.53 -3.59
N SER A 38 3.50 -10.13 -4.24
CA SER A 38 4.90 -10.04 -3.82
C SER A 38 5.41 -8.59 -3.80
N GLY A 39 6.26 -8.28 -2.82
CA GLY A 39 6.73 -6.91 -2.55
C GLY A 39 7.84 -6.41 -3.48
N VAL A 40 8.29 -7.26 -4.41
CA VAL A 40 9.46 -7.00 -5.26
C VAL A 40 9.15 -5.87 -6.25
N GLY A 41 9.98 -4.83 -6.27
CA GLY A 41 9.87 -3.70 -7.20
C GLY A 41 8.85 -2.62 -6.80
N LEU A 42 8.39 -2.61 -5.55
CA LEU A 42 7.50 -1.59 -5.00
C LEU A 42 8.25 -0.28 -4.70
N ASP A 43 7.92 0.79 -5.43
CA ASP A 43 8.41 2.15 -5.16
C ASP A 43 7.30 2.99 -4.50
N SER A 44 7.44 3.27 -3.20
CA SER A 44 6.46 4.07 -2.44
C SER A 44 6.28 5.50 -2.96
N LYS A 45 7.24 6.01 -3.74
CA LYS A 45 7.20 7.36 -4.32
C LYS A 45 6.60 7.37 -5.73
N LEU A 46 6.21 6.22 -6.29
CA LEU A 46 5.78 6.13 -7.68
C LEU A 46 4.56 7.02 -8.00
N LEU A 47 3.60 7.08 -7.07
CA LEU A 47 2.43 7.95 -7.22
C LEU A 47 2.78 9.45 -7.15
N ASP A 48 3.82 9.82 -6.40
CA ASP A 48 4.30 11.21 -6.37
C ASP A 48 5.17 11.53 -7.60
N ASN A 49 5.93 10.55 -8.09
CA ASN A 49 6.71 10.64 -9.32
C ASN A 49 5.81 10.93 -10.54
N LEU A 50 4.55 10.47 -10.54
CA LEU A 50 3.55 10.87 -11.53
C LEU A 50 3.35 12.39 -11.55
N LEU A 51 3.22 13.03 -10.38
CA LEU A 51 3.01 14.48 -10.28
C LEU A 51 4.24 15.29 -10.72
N ILE A 52 5.44 14.73 -10.53
CA ILE A 52 6.71 15.35 -10.93
C ILE A 52 6.95 15.18 -12.43
N THR A 53 6.72 13.99 -12.96
CA THR A 53 7.06 13.63 -14.35
C THR A 53 6.06 14.20 -15.35
N ASP A 54 4.77 14.26 -14.99
CA ASP A 54 3.76 14.83 -15.86
C ASP A 54 3.75 16.36 -15.75
N SER A 55 4.08 17.05 -16.84
CA SER A 55 4.00 18.51 -16.90
C SER A 55 2.58 19.03 -17.06
N ASN A 56 1.62 18.20 -17.50
CA ASN A 56 0.23 18.62 -17.68
C ASN A 56 -0.53 18.61 -16.35
N SER A 57 -0.69 19.80 -15.77
CA SER A 57 -1.33 20.00 -14.46
C SER A 57 -2.75 19.42 -14.37
N LYS A 58 -3.57 19.56 -15.41
CA LYS A 58 -4.96 19.07 -15.40
C LYS A 58 -5.00 17.54 -15.43
N ARG A 59 -4.28 16.93 -16.38
CA ARG A 59 -4.23 15.46 -16.54
C ARG A 59 -3.67 14.79 -15.29
N LYS A 60 -2.50 15.23 -14.81
CA LYS A 60 -1.82 14.57 -13.68
C LYS A 60 -2.64 14.61 -12.40
N ARG A 61 -3.29 15.75 -12.11
CA ARG A 61 -4.17 15.89 -10.94
C ARG A 61 -5.40 15.02 -11.04
N LEU A 62 -6.02 14.92 -12.22
CA LEU A 62 -7.18 14.06 -12.43
C LEU A 62 -6.82 12.59 -12.23
N ILE A 63 -5.75 12.11 -12.88
CA ILE A 63 -5.32 10.72 -12.79
C ILE A 63 -4.92 10.37 -11.36
N TYR A 64 -4.10 11.20 -10.72
CA TYR A 64 -3.70 11.05 -9.31
C TYR A 64 -4.91 10.94 -8.38
N SER A 65 -5.87 11.86 -8.52
CA SER A 65 -7.08 11.87 -7.67
C SER A 65 -7.97 10.67 -7.93
N CYS A 66 -8.08 10.21 -9.19
CA CYS A 66 -8.84 8.99 -9.52
C CYS A 66 -8.22 7.75 -8.87
N ILE A 67 -6.89 7.58 -8.94
CA ILE A 67 -6.18 6.46 -8.31
C ILE A 67 -6.43 6.45 -6.80
N LYS A 68 -6.27 7.60 -6.13
CA LYS A 68 -6.54 7.72 -4.69
C LYS A 68 -8.00 7.43 -4.34
N SER A 69 -8.93 7.92 -5.15
CA SER A 69 -10.36 7.74 -4.91
C SER A 69 -10.79 6.29 -5.07
N ILE A 70 -10.20 5.57 -6.01
CA ILE A 70 -10.40 4.11 -6.16
C ILE A 70 -9.88 3.39 -4.91
N ALA A 71 -8.65 3.68 -4.47
CA ALA A 71 -8.08 3.07 -3.27
C ALA A 71 -8.96 3.32 -2.03
N TYR A 72 -9.42 4.55 -1.82
CA TYR A 72 -10.30 4.89 -0.70
C TYR A 72 -11.65 4.17 -0.80
N ALA A 73 -12.25 4.11 -1.98
CA ALA A 73 -13.55 3.47 -2.14
C ALA A 73 -13.49 1.95 -1.97
N LYS A 74 -12.40 1.28 -2.41
CA LYS A 74 -12.19 -0.16 -2.18
C LYS A 74 -12.07 -0.52 -0.70
N GLU A 75 -11.66 0.43 0.13
CA GLU A 75 -11.58 0.30 1.60
C GLU A 75 -12.81 0.88 2.30
N ASN A 76 -13.92 1.07 1.57
CA ASN A 76 -15.17 1.64 2.05
C ASN A 76 -15.06 3.08 2.62
N LYS A 77 -13.96 3.80 2.37
CA LYS A 77 -13.76 5.22 2.73
C LYS A 77 -14.41 6.15 1.69
N PHE A 78 -15.70 5.95 1.41
CA PHE A 78 -16.42 6.71 0.37
C PHE A 78 -16.42 8.22 0.63
N LYS A 79 -16.50 8.66 1.89
CA LYS A 79 -16.44 10.08 2.26
C LYS A 79 -15.13 10.72 1.80
N ASP A 80 -14.01 10.03 1.99
CA ASP A 80 -12.68 10.53 1.62
C ASP A 80 -12.45 10.41 0.11
N SER A 81 -12.95 9.35 -0.52
CA SER A 81 -12.98 9.19 -1.98
C SER A 81 -13.69 10.35 -2.67
N ILE A 82 -14.89 10.70 -2.20
CA ILE A 82 -15.68 11.83 -2.74
C ILE A 82 -14.93 13.16 -2.54
N LYS A 83 -14.41 13.40 -1.33
CA LYS A 83 -13.65 14.62 -1.02
C LYS A 83 -12.41 14.78 -1.91
N GLU A 84 -11.73 13.68 -2.25
CA GLU A 84 -10.55 13.73 -3.10
C GLU A 84 -10.89 14.22 -4.52
N LEU A 85 -11.95 13.69 -5.13
CA LEU A 85 -12.40 14.14 -6.47
C LEU A 85 -13.04 15.53 -6.47
N GLU A 86 -13.77 15.89 -5.42
CA GLU A 86 -14.39 17.21 -5.30
C GLU A 86 -13.38 18.35 -5.47
N LYS A 87 -12.13 18.16 -5.02
CA LYS A 87 -11.02 19.13 -5.18
C LYS A 87 -10.80 19.54 -6.64
N LEU A 88 -11.14 18.67 -7.60
CA LEU A 88 -10.94 18.92 -9.02
C LEU A 88 -12.03 19.79 -9.65
N PHE A 89 -13.22 19.85 -9.05
CA PHE A 89 -14.38 20.37 -9.76
C PHE A 89 -14.74 21.82 -9.44
N ASN A 90 -13.96 22.51 -8.61
CA ASN A 90 -14.04 23.96 -8.32
C ASN A 90 -15.47 24.53 -8.31
N TYR A 91 -16.37 23.94 -7.52
CA TYR A 91 -17.72 24.44 -7.35
C TYR A 91 -17.79 25.32 -6.10
N LYS A 92 -17.32 26.57 -6.23
CA LYS A 92 -17.37 27.57 -5.14
C LYS A 92 -18.82 27.91 -4.74
N THR A 93 -19.77 27.77 -5.65
CA THR A 93 -21.18 28.15 -5.46
C THR A 93 -22.14 26.97 -5.31
N ASP A 94 -21.80 25.77 -5.80
CA ASP A 94 -22.70 24.60 -5.77
C ASP A 94 -21.95 23.30 -5.42
N LYS A 95 -21.73 23.11 -4.11
CA LYS A 95 -21.06 21.90 -3.58
C LYS A 95 -21.81 20.61 -3.93
N LEU A 96 -23.13 20.66 -4.13
CA LEU A 96 -23.93 19.47 -4.45
C LEU A 96 -23.63 18.95 -5.86
N LYS A 97 -23.42 19.84 -6.84
CA LYS A 97 -22.97 19.44 -8.19
C LYS A 97 -21.60 18.77 -8.15
N GLY A 98 -20.68 19.27 -7.33
CA GLY A 98 -19.38 18.64 -7.06
C GLY A 98 -19.49 17.21 -6.57
N LYS A 99 -20.28 17.01 -5.52
CA LYS A 99 -20.58 15.70 -4.94
C LYS A 99 -21.15 14.73 -5.95
N ARG A 100 -22.18 15.16 -6.69
CA ARG A 100 -22.84 14.33 -7.71
C ARG A 100 -21.87 13.91 -8.81
N LYS A 101 -21.00 14.82 -9.27
CA LYS A 101 -19.99 14.51 -10.29
C LYS A 101 -18.92 13.56 -9.75
N ALA A 102 -18.43 13.78 -8.53
CA ALA A 102 -17.49 12.89 -7.86
C ALA A 102 -18.06 11.48 -7.70
N LEU A 103 -19.29 11.36 -7.20
CA LEU A 103 -20.01 10.09 -7.09
C LEU A 103 -20.12 9.37 -8.44
N LYS A 104 -20.54 10.08 -9.49
CA LYS A 104 -20.61 9.50 -10.84
C LYS A 104 -19.25 8.93 -11.30
N TYR A 105 -18.16 9.65 -11.04
CA TYR A 105 -16.81 9.19 -11.39
C TYR A 105 -16.44 7.95 -10.58
N ILE A 106 -16.65 7.96 -9.25
CA ILE A 106 -16.33 6.81 -8.37
C ILE A 106 -17.12 5.58 -8.81
N THR A 107 -18.43 5.70 -9.02
CA THR A 107 -19.27 4.57 -9.45
C THR A 107 -18.76 3.97 -10.75
N LEU A 108 -18.44 4.80 -11.76
CA LEU A 108 -17.93 4.29 -13.03
C LEU A 108 -16.54 3.62 -12.90
N LEU A 109 -15.65 4.21 -12.09
CA LEU A 109 -14.33 3.64 -11.84
C LEU A 109 -14.44 2.27 -11.16
N LEU A 110 -15.32 2.12 -10.18
CA LEU A 110 -15.52 0.84 -9.50
C LEU A 110 -16.19 -0.20 -10.42
N ASP A 111 -17.20 0.21 -11.18
CA ASP A 111 -17.92 -0.67 -12.13
C ASP A 111 -16.99 -1.23 -13.21
N LYS A 112 -16.07 -0.40 -13.71
CA LYS A 112 -15.12 -0.76 -14.77
C LYS A 112 -13.75 -1.18 -14.26
N TYR A 113 -13.62 -1.44 -12.96
CA TYR A 113 -12.34 -1.73 -12.33
C TYR A 113 -11.61 -2.91 -12.99
N ASP A 114 -12.35 -3.98 -13.32
CA ASP A 114 -11.78 -5.18 -13.92
C ASP A 114 -11.26 -4.94 -15.35
N ASP A 115 -11.79 -3.93 -16.05
CA ASP A 115 -11.37 -3.59 -17.42
C ASP A 115 -9.97 -2.98 -17.46
N TYR A 116 -9.51 -2.34 -16.38
CA TYR A 116 -8.25 -1.61 -16.36
C TYR A 116 -7.28 -2.02 -15.24
N LYS A 117 -7.69 -2.83 -14.26
CA LYS A 117 -6.88 -3.14 -13.08
C LYS A 117 -5.50 -3.73 -13.40
N SER A 118 -5.37 -4.48 -14.49
CA SER A 118 -4.14 -5.14 -14.92
C SER A 118 -3.42 -4.41 -16.07
N LEU A 119 -3.96 -3.27 -16.52
CA LEU A 119 -3.40 -2.53 -17.65
C LEU A 119 -2.32 -1.53 -17.23
N SER A 120 -1.65 -0.96 -18.23
CA SER A 120 -0.68 0.11 -18.03
C SER A 120 -1.34 1.38 -17.49
N LEU A 121 -0.54 2.26 -16.88
CA LEU A 121 -1.00 3.59 -16.53
C LEU A 121 -1.44 4.40 -17.77
N LEU A 122 -0.83 4.13 -18.93
CA LEU A 122 -1.24 4.71 -20.22
C LEU A 122 -2.68 4.33 -20.57
N ASP A 123 -3.02 3.04 -20.48
CA ASP A 123 -4.37 2.56 -20.78
C ASP A 123 -5.40 3.12 -19.81
N PHE A 124 -5.07 3.14 -18.52
CA PHE A 124 -5.90 3.81 -17.52
C PHE A 124 -6.10 5.30 -17.84
N SER A 125 -5.05 6.01 -18.23
CA SER A 125 -5.17 7.43 -18.60
C SER A 125 -6.09 7.66 -19.81
N ASN A 126 -6.06 6.74 -20.78
CA ASN A 126 -6.95 6.77 -21.94
C ASN A 126 -8.39 6.46 -21.52
N PHE A 127 -8.60 5.47 -20.64
CA PHE A 127 -9.91 5.18 -20.05
C PHE A 127 -10.51 6.41 -19.37
N ILE A 128 -9.73 7.12 -18.54
CA ILE A 128 -10.17 8.35 -17.85
C ILE A 128 -10.56 9.43 -18.86
N LYS A 129 -9.77 9.63 -19.92
CA LYS A 129 -10.08 10.60 -20.96
C LYS A 129 -11.40 10.26 -21.68
N VAL A 130 -11.58 9.00 -22.07
CA VAL A 130 -12.74 8.57 -22.86
C VAL A 130 -14.02 8.62 -22.02
N ASN A 131 -13.96 8.13 -20.79
CA ASN A 131 -15.16 7.85 -19.99
C ASN A 131 -15.50 8.92 -18.95
N LEU A 132 -14.52 9.73 -18.50
CA LEU A 132 -14.73 10.72 -17.44
C LEU A 132 -14.59 12.16 -17.94
N ASP A 133 -13.43 12.52 -18.49
CA ASP A 133 -13.16 13.90 -18.92
C ASP A 133 -12.37 13.94 -20.23
N ASN A 134 -13.10 14.08 -21.33
CA ASN A 134 -12.53 14.14 -22.68
C ASN A 134 -11.67 15.40 -22.93
N SER A 135 -11.73 16.40 -22.05
CA SER A 135 -10.97 17.64 -22.19
C SER A 135 -9.51 17.53 -21.74
N ILE A 136 -9.12 16.43 -21.09
CA ILE A 136 -7.70 16.20 -20.77
C ILE A 136 -6.91 15.85 -22.02
N SER A 137 -5.66 16.30 -22.09
CA SER A 137 -4.77 16.01 -23.21
C SER A 137 -4.32 14.55 -23.19
N LYS A 138 -4.26 13.90 -24.36
CA LYS A 138 -3.72 12.55 -24.49
C LYS A 138 -2.21 12.55 -24.20
N VAL A 139 -1.69 11.47 -23.65
CA VAL A 139 -0.24 11.22 -23.59
C VAL A 139 0.21 10.74 -24.97
N THR A 140 1.02 11.53 -25.67
CA THR A 140 1.39 11.28 -27.07
C THR A 140 2.85 10.88 -27.26
N GLY A 141 3.76 11.33 -26.40
CA GLY A 141 5.20 11.04 -26.54
C GLY A 141 6.06 11.58 -25.40
N GLY A 142 7.37 11.36 -25.51
CA GLY A 142 8.39 11.84 -24.58
C GLY A 142 8.48 11.03 -23.28
N ARG A 143 9.27 11.55 -22.32
CA ARG A 143 9.53 10.91 -21.01
C ARG A 143 8.26 10.52 -20.25
N ILE A 144 7.20 11.31 -20.40
CA ILE A 144 5.90 11.04 -19.77
C ILE A 144 5.23 9.80 -20.35
N LYS A 145 5.33 9.57 -21.67
CA LYS A 145 4.79 8.37 -22.30
C LYS A 145 5.52 7.13 -21.80
N THR A 146 6.85 7.17 -21.77
CA THR A 146 7.66 6.09 -21.20
C THR A 146 7.22 5.77 -19.77
N PHE A 147 7.07 6.77 -18.90
CA PHE A 147 6.58 6.55 -17.54
C PHE A 147 5.20 5.85 -17.51
N TYR A 148 4.25 6.29 -18.34
CA TYR A 148 2.90 5.71 -18.37
C TYR A 148 2.87 4.29 -18.96
N GLU A 149 3.81 3.94 -19.83
CA GLU A 149 3.95 2.60 -20.41
C GLU A 149 4.73 1.65 -19.49
N SER A 150 5.71 2.15 -18.74
CA SER A 150 6.58 1.34 -17.88
C SER A 150 5.92 0.88 -16.58
N TYR A 151 4.88 1.57 -16.11
CA TYR A 151 4.20 1.25 -14.85
C TYR A 151 2.75 0.87 -15.08
N SER A 152 2.30 -0.15 -14.35
CA SER A 152 0.89 -0.55 -14.31
C SER A 152 0.06 0.38 -13.44
N PHE A 153 -1.23 0.47 -13.71
CA PHE A 153 -2.18 1.15 -12.82
C PHE A 153 -2.11 0.55 -11.39
N HIS A 154 -2.01 -0.77 -11.28
CA HIS A 154 -1.99 -1.46 -10.00
C HIS A 154 -0.80 -1.06 -9.12
N GLN A 155 0.40 -0.92 -9.70
CA GLN A 155 1.58 -0.46 -8.96
C GLN A 155 1.36 0.92 -8.33
N LEU A 156 0.74 1.85 -9.05
CA LEU A 156 0.42 3.17 -8.51
C LEU A 156 -0.68 3.10 -7.43
N LEU A 157 -1.67 2.22 -7.61
CA LEU A 157 -2.74 2.00 -6.62
C LEU A 157 -2.16 1.55 -5.27
N LEU A 158 -1.17 0.65 -5.28
CA LEU A 158 -0.49 0.17 -4.07
C LEU A 158 0.27 1.27 -3.31
N CYS A 159 0.62 2.38 -3.98
CA CYS A 159 1.32 3.50 -3.34
C CYS A 159 0.39 4.39 -2.51
N VAL A 160 -0.94 4.24 -2.63
CA VAL A 160 -1.89 5.14 -1.97
C VAL A 160 -1.89 4.92 -0.46
N SER A 161 -1.61 5.99 0.30
CA SER A 161 -1.82 6.02 1.75
C SER A 161 -3.32 6.19 2.06
N ILE A 162 -3.90 5.18 2.70
CA ILE A 162 -5.29 5.17 3.16
C ILE A 162 -5.38 5.73 4.60
N PRO A 163 -6.11 6.83 4.84
CA PRO A 163 -6.35 7.35 6.18
C PRO A 163 -7.13 6.37 7.05
N GLU A 164 -6.75 6.25 8.33
CA GLU A 164 -7.44 5.41 9.33
C GLU A 164 -7.75 4.00 8.80
N ASP A 165 -6.69 3.31 8.37
CA ASP A 165 -6.77 1.99 7.78
C ASP A 165 -7.17 0.94 8.83
N LEU A 166 -8.35 0.36 8.67
CA LEU A 166 -8.93 -0.64 9.57
C LEU A 166 -8.69 -2.08 9.09
N SER A 167 -7.93 -2.28 8.01
CA SER A 167 -7.64 -3.62 7.49
C SER A 167 -6.73 -4.41 8.43
N LEU A 168 -6.63 -5.73 8.21
CA LEU A 168 -5.69 -6.61 8.93
C LEU A 168 -4.23 -6.34 8.57
N HIS A 169 -3.98 -5.57 7.51
CA HIS A 169 -2.65 -5.28 6.99
C HIS A 169 -2.38 -3.80 7.15
N LYS A 170 -1.64 -3.42 8.20
CA LYS A 170 -1.42 -2.02 8.57
C LYS A 170 0.07 -1.71 8.68
N THR A 171 0.39 -0.42 8.65
CA THR A 171 1.72 0.02 9.06
C THR A 171 1.87 0.04 10.58
N ILE A 172 3.09 -0.18 11.06
CA ILE A 172 3.40 -0.18 12.50
C ILE A 172 3.00 1.15 13.18
N HIS A 173 3.11 2.26 12.44
CA HIS A 173 2.70 3.58 12.95
C HIS A 173 1.19 3.65 13.23
N LYS A 174 0.37 2.95 12.43
CA LYS A 174 -1.09 2.90 12.62
C LYS A 174 -1.50 1.98 13.78
N SER A 175 -0.65 1.05 14.21
CA SER A 175 -0.92 0.13 15.34
C SER A 175 -0.39 0.63 16.69
N LYS A 176 0.39 1.71 16.73
CA LYS A 176 1.01 2.24 17.96
C LYS A 176 -0.01 2.73 19.01
N GLY A 177 -1.24 3.04 18.59
CA GLY A 177 -2.29 3.67 19.41
C GLY A 177 -3.08 2.76 20.36
N GLY A 178 -2.60 1.55 20.68
CA GLY A 178 -3.25 0.64 21.63
C GLY A 178 -3.84 -0.64 21.02
N ASP A 179 -3.64 -0.88 19.73
CA ASP A 179 -4.06 -2.14 19.10
C ASP A 179 -3.12 -3.28 19.55
N GLU A 180 -3.70 -4.38 20.02
CA GLU A 180 -3.01 -5.66 20.23
C GLU A 180 -3.77 -6.75 19.48
N PHE A 181 -3.05 -7.71 18.92
CA PHE A 181 -3.61 -8.75 18.06
C PHE A 181 -3.23 -10.14 18.55
N ASN A 182 -4.11 -11.12 18.37
CA ASN A 182 -3.81 -12.51 18.72
C ASN A 182 -2.58 -13.01 17.95
N ASN A 183 -2.59 -12.84 16.63
CA ASN A 183 -1.50 -13.30 15.76
C ASN A 183 -0.98 -12.14 14.91
N VAL A 184 0.34 -11.92 14.94
CA VAL A 184 1.02 -10.86 14.21
C VAL A 184 2.05 -11.45 13.26
N LEU A 185 2.04 -10.99 12.02
CA LEU A 185 3.12 -11.18 11.05
C LEU A 185 3.86 -9.86 10.84
N LEU A 186 5.08 -9.76 11.34
CA LEU A 186 5.97 -8.63 11.05
C LEU A 186 6.69 -8.86 9.72
N VAL A 187 6.49 -7.96 8.76
CA VAL A 187 7.19 -8.01 7.47
C VAL A 187 8.33 -6.99 7.47
N LEU A 188 9.55 -7.50 7.46
CA LEU A 188 10.79 -6.74 7.41
C LEU A 188 11.24 -6.53 5.96
N LYS A 189 11.92 -5.41 5.70
CA LYS A 189 12.36 -5.04 4.36
C LYS A 189 13.74 -5.58 4.06
N GLU A 190 14.61 -5.61 5.07
CA GLU A 190 16.02 -5.99 4.93
C GLU A 190 16.44 -6.87 6.11
N GLU A 191 17.52 -7.64 5.94
CA GLU A 191 18.07 -8.47 7.01
C GLU A 191 18.59 -7.65 8.20
N SER A 192 19.05 -6.42 7.95
CA SER A 192 19.44 -5.48 9.00
C SER A 192 18.28 -5.12 9.93
N ASP A 193 17.03 -5.22 9.46
CA ASP A 193 15.87 -4.92 10.28
C ASP A 193 15.63 -5.95 11.39
N THR A 194 16.33 -7.10 11.41
CA THR A 194 16.27 -8.08 12.50
C THR A 194 17.14 -7.68 13.70
N GLU A 195 17.94 -6.62 13.60
CA GLU A 195 18.94 -6.27 14.62
C GLU A 195 18.33 -5.98 15.99
N PHE A 196 17.07 -5.51 16.03
CA PHE A 196 16.33 -5.29 17.27
C PHE A 196 16.10 -6.57 18.10
N LEU A 197 16.27 -7.76 17.52
CA LEU A 197 16.19 -9.04 18.22
C LEU A 197 17.56 -9.50 18.76
N ILE A 198 18.66 -9.03 18.17
CA ILE A 198 20.02 -9.54 18.42
C ILE A 198 20.82 -8.53 19.27
N ASN A 199 20.94 -7.29 18.79
CA ASN A 199 21.61 -6.19 19.46
C ASN A 199 20.68 -4.98 19.51
N SER A 200 19.74 -5.02 20.44
CA SER A 200 18.78 -3.93 20.63
C SER A 200 19.43 -2.73 21.32
N ASP A 201 19.61 -1.63 20.58
CA ASP A 201 19.76 -0.29 21.14
C ASP A 201 18.54 0.55 20.75
N LEU A 202 17.49 0.35 21.54
CA LEU A 202 16.20 1.03 21.39
C LEU A 202 16.30 2.52 21.76
N MET A 203 17.37 2.99 22.41
CA MET A 203 17.50 4.39 22.79
C MET A 203 18.02 5.22 21.61
N GLN A 204 19.00 4.70 20.87
CA GLN A 204 19.61 5.42 19.76
C GLN A 204 18.99 5.10 18.40
N HIS A 205 18.40 3.91 18.21
CA HIS A 205 17.87 3.49 16.91
C HIS A 205 16.34 3.48 16.84
N GLU A 206 15.79 4.49 16.16
CA GLU A 206 14.34 4.63 15.98
C GLU A 206 13.71 3.45 15.23
N GLU A 207 14.35 2.93 14.19
CA GLU A 207 13.82 1.79 13.43
C GLU A 207 13.74 0.52 14.27
N GLN A 208 14.73 0.28 15.16
CA GLN A 208 14.67 -0.83 16.09
C GLN A 208 13.50 -0.68 17.08
N ARG A 209 13.25 0.54 17.59
CA ARG A 209 12.05 0.81 18.41
C ARG A 209 10.76 0.52 17.66
N ILE A 210 10.68 0.91 16.40
CA ILE A 210 9.48 0.70 15.59
C ILE A 210 9.25 -0.81 15.42
N ASN A 211 10.26 -1.58 15.05
CA ASN A 211 10.14 -3.04 14.91
C ASN A 211 9.81 -3.70 16.26
N TYR A 212 10.41 -3.24 17.36
CA TYR A 212 10.07 -3.68 18.71
C TYR A 212 8.60 -3.39 19.08
N VAL A 213 8.09 -2.22 18.72
CA VAL A 213 6.67 -1.87 18.90
C VAL A 213 5.78 -2.83 18.13
N ALA A 214 6.18 -3.28 16.93
CA ALA A 214 5.41 -4.22 16.13
C ALA A 214 5.32 -5.61 16.78
N VAL A 215 6.44 -6.16 17.26
CA VAL A 215 6.44 -7.48 17.91
C VAL A 215 5.66 -7.47 19.23
N SER A 216 5.70 -6.37 19.98
CA SER A 216 4.93 -6.21 21.23
C SER A 216 3.41 -6.13 21.02
N ARG A 217 2.91 -6.08 19.76
CA ARG A 217 1.48 -6.16 19.48
C ARG A 217 0.94 -7.59 19.50
N ALA A 218 1.80 -8.60 19.46
CA ALA A 218 1.40 -10.00 19.39
C ALA A 218 1.04 -10.55 20.79
N LYS A 219 -0.13 -11.17 20.92
CA LYS A 219 -0.57 -11.83 22.17
C LYS A 219 -0.25 -13.31 22.22
N ASN A 220 -0.54 -14.02 21.12
CA ASN A 220 -0.47 -15.48 21.07
C ASN A 220 0.71 -15.93 20.20
N ARG A 221 0.77 -15.47 18.94
CA ARG A 221 1.80 -15.92 17.99
C ARG A 221 2.40 -14.74 17.24
N LEU A 222 3.72 -14.78 17.11
CA LEU A 222 4.52 -13.84 16.34
C LEU A 222 5.19 -14.58 15.18
N PHE A 223 4.97 -14.08 13.98
CA PHE A 223 5.67 -14.49 12.77
C PHE A 223 6.52 -13.33 12.28
N ILE A 224 7.74 -13.61 11.79
CA ILE A 224 8.63 -12.60 11.23
C ILE A 224 9.05 -13.05 9.84
N SER A 225 8.75 -12.22 8.83
CA SER A 225 9.16 -12.42 7.45
C SER A 225 10.33 -11.50 7.14
N VAL A 226 11.46 -12.08 6.74
CA VAL A 226 12.66 -11.36 6.29
C VAL A 226 13.05 -11.88 4.90
N PRO A 227 13.44 -11.02 3.94
CA PRO A 227 13.73 -11.47 2.57
C PRO A 227 14.93 -12.41 2.49
N THR A 228 15.94 -12.17 3.31
CA THR A 228 17.17 -12.96 3.39
C THR A 228 17.63 -13.03 4.84
N LEU A 229 18.25 -14.15 5.21
CA LEU A 229 18.88 -14.33 6.51
C LEU A 229 20.18 -15.10 6.29
N SER A 230 21.29 -14.52 6.74
CA SER A 230 22.61 -15.14 6.74
C SER A 230 22.68 -16.25 7.78
N GLU A 231 23.52 -17.25 7.52
CA GLU A 231 23.74 -18.37 8.46
C GLU A 231 24.24 -17.88 9.82
N GLU A 232 25.09 -16.86 9.84
CA GLU A 232 25.58 -16.25 11.07
C GLU A 232 24.43 -15.68 11.92
N LYS A 233 23.58 -14.83 11.34
CA LYS A 233 22.42 -14.28 12.05
C LYS A 233 21.41 -15.34 12.43
N GLN A 234 21.19 -16.34 11.57
CA GLN A 234 20.31 -17.47 11.86
C GLN A 234 20.79 -18.25 13.09
N ASN A 235 22.08 -18.55 13.18
CA ASN A 235 22.66 -19.26 14.32
C ASN A 235 22.52 -18.45 15.62
N VAL A 236 22.77 -17.14 15.57
CA VAL A 236 22.58 -16.26 16.73
C VAL A 236 21.12 -16.23 17.16
N LEU A 237 20.18 -16.10 16.22
CA LEU A 237 18.75 -16.10 16.52
C LEU A 237 18.28 -17.44 17.12
N ASN A 238 18.75 -18.57 16.59
CA ASN A 238 18.44 -19.91 17.12
C ASN A 238 18.99 -20.13 18.54
N ASN A 239 20.08 -19.46 18.91
CA ASN A 239 20.61 -19.50 20.27
C ASN A 239 19.81 -18.65 21.26
N LEU A 240 19.09 -17.64 20.76
CA LEU A 240 18.33 -16.69 21.59
C LEU A 240 16.85 -17.06 21.72
N PHE A 241 16.28 -17.69 20.68
CA PHE A 241 14.86 -17.98 20.58
C PHE A 241 14.62 -19.39 20.03
N ASP A 242 13.48 -19.97 20.39
CA ASP A 242 12.98 -21.18 19.75
C ASP A 242 12.29 -20.78 18.43
N ILE A 243 12.97 -21.01 17.30
CA ILE A 243 12.54 -20.54 15.98
C ILE A 243 12.22 -21.72 15.07
N GLU A 244 10.98 -21.76 14.59
CA GLU A 244 10.60 -22.61 13.47
C GLU A 244 10.87 -21.85 12.16
N ILE A 245 11.90 -22.27 11.43
CA ILE A 245 12.21 -21.73 10.10
C ILE A 245 11.40 -22.49 9.07
N ILE A 246 10.69 -21.75 8.21
CA ILE A 246 9.77 -22.29 7.21
C ILE A 246 10.14 -21.78 5.82
#